data_AF-A0A2U0S9A0-F1
#
_entry.id   AF-A0A2U0S9A0-F1
#
_cell.length_a   1.000
_cell.length_b   1.000
_cell.length_c   1.000
_cell.angle_alpha   90.00
_cell.angle_beta   90.00
_cell.angle_gamma   90.00
#
_symmetry.space_group_name_H-M   'P 1'
#
loop_
_entity.id
_entity.type
_entity.pdbx_description
1 polymer ?
#
loop_
_entity_poly.entity_id
_entity_poly.type
_entity_poly.pdbx_seq_one_letter_code
_entity_poly.pdbx_strand_id
1 'polypeptide(L)' 'MQLESEERRCSTGETGEFALWDWNLETDEMHWSDENYRILGYTIGAVEPSYGAWADRLHPEDRVRT' A
#
# COMPACT_ATOMS: atom_id res chain seq x y z
N MET A 1 -6.62 1.55 32.98
CA MET A 1 -5.48 1.86 32.08
C MET A 1 -4.62 0.60 31.96
N GLN A 2 -4.97 -0.29 31.06
CA GLN A 2 -4.10 -1.35 30.55
C GLN A 2 -4.34 -1.37 29.04
N LEU A 3 -3.24 -1.44 28.30
CA LEU A 3 -3.14 -1.11 26.89
C LEU A 3 -4.04 -1.98 26.01
N GLU A 4 -5.04 -1.36 25.37
CA GLU A 4 -5.66 -1.87 24.14
C GLU A 4 -4.67 -1.66 22.98
N SER A 5 -3.52 -2.34 23.01
CA SER A 5 -2.50 -2.24 21.97
C SER A 5 -2.07 -3.62 21.48
N GLU A 6 -3.02 -4.48 21.15
CA GLU A 6 -2.73 -5.71 20.39
C GLU A 6 -3.95 -6.37 19.73
N GLU A 7 -4.97 -5.58 19.32
CA GLU A 7 -6.13 -6.14 18.60
C GLU A 7 -6.37 -5.45 17.26
N ARG A 8 -5.46 -5.64 16.29
CA ARG A 8 -5.87 -5.67 14.87
C ARG A 8 -6.21 -7.11 14.47
N ARG A 9 -7.19 -7.67 15.17
CA ARG A 9 -7.82 -8.95 14.79
C ARG A 9 -8.64 -8.70 13.53
N CYS A 10 -8.11 -9.07 12.37
CA CYS A 10 -8.92 -9.19 11.17
C CYS A 10 -9.88 -10.37 11.36
N SER A 11 -11.09 -10.09 11.80
CA SER A 11 -12.15 -11.08 11.99
C SER A 11 -13.03 -11.13 10.74
N THR A 12 -12.95 -12.27 10.06
CA THR A 12 -14.00 -12.92 9.25
C THR A 12 -14.73 -12.07 8.21
N GLY A 13 -14.45 -12.36 6.94
CA GLY A 13 -15.33 -12.01 5.83
C GLY A 13 -14.53 -11.41 4.69
N GLU A 14 -14.19 -12.25 3.71
CA GLU A 14 -13.67 -11.85 2.40
C GLU A 14 -12.34 -11.09 2.48
N THR A 15 -11.24 -11.79 2.22
CA THR A 15 -9.96 -11.16 1.89
C THR A 15 -10.20 -10.30 0.65
N GLY A 16 -10.63 -9.05 0.84
CA GLY A 16 -10.45 -8.03 -0.15
C GLY A 16 -8.96 -8.03 -0.44
N GLU A 17 -8.60 -8.11 -1.72
CA GLU A 17 -7.23 -7.91 -2.18
C GLU A 17 -6.89 -6.45 -1.90
N PHE A 18 -6.59 -6.15 -0.63
CA PHE A 18 -6.24 -4.81 -0.19
C PHE A 18 -4.76 -4.63 -0.51
N ALA A 19 -4.49 -3.71 -1.43
CA ALA A 19 -3.18 -3.14 -1.64
C ALA A 19 -2.71 -2.52 -0.32
N LEU A 20 -1.77 -3.17 0.36
CA LEU A 20 -1.13 -2.64 1.55
C LEU A 20 0.19 -2.01 1.12
N TRP A 21 0.37 -0.76 1.52
CA TRP A 21 1.65 -0.07 1.43
C TRP A 21 2.03 0.43 2.82
N ASP A 22 3.31 0.31 3.14
CA ASP A 22 3.91 0.86 4.34
C ASP A 22 4.84 1.98 3.89
N TRP A 23 4.75 3.15 4.52
CA TRP A 23 5.66 4.25 4.25
C TRP A 23 6.29 4.69 5.55
N ASN A 24 7.58 4.45 5.65
CA ASN A 24 8.40 4.94 6.72
C ASN A 24 8.81 6.39 6.41
N LEU A 25 8.14 7.35 7.04
CA LEU A 25 8.45 8.78 6.88
C LEU A 25 9.79 9.18 7.50
N GLU A 26 10.36 8.38 8.40
CA GLU A 26 11.67 8.66 9.01
C GLU A 26 12.81 8.27 8.07
N THR A 27 12.68 7.16 7.35
CA THR A 27 13.69 6.69 6.37
C THR A 27 13.34 7.03 4.93
N ASP A 28 12.15 7.59 4.69
CA ASP A 28 11.52 7.79 3.38
C ASP A 28 11.38 6.50 2.55
N GLU A 29 11.41 5.34 3.21
CA GLU A 29 11.28 4.04 2.55
C GLU A 29 9.82 3.65 2.42
N MET A 30 9.43 3.26 1.21
CA MET A 30 8.11 2.71 0.95
C MET A 30 8.24 1.21 0.70
N HIS A 31 7.29 0.44 1.22
CA HIS A 31 7.18 -0.99 0.99
C HIS A 31 5.80 -1.28 0.42
N TRP A 32 5.77 -2.01 -0.68
CA TRP A 32 4.54 -2.50 -1.29
C TRP A 32 4.38 -3.99 -0.99
N SER A 33 3.16 -4.40 -0.62
CA SER A 33 2.84 -5.82 -0.59
C SER A 33 2.80 -6.40 -2.00
N ASP A 34 2.95 -7.71 -2.12
CA ASP A 34 2.85 -8.44 -3.40
C ASP A 34 1.53 -8.13 -4.13
N GLU A 35 0.44 -7.94 -3.38
CA GLU A 35 -0.86 -7.57 -3.95
C GLU A 35 -0.85 -6.18 -4.57
N ASN A 36 -0.13 -5.23 -3.95
CA ASN A 36 0.02 -3.88 -4.48
C ASN A 36 0.74 -3.89 -5.83
N TYR A 37 1.76 -4.76 -6.00
CA TYR A 37 2.38 -4.97 -7.31
C TYR A 37 1.37 -5.53 -8.32
N ARG A 38 0.57 -6.53 -7.96
CA ARG A 38 -0.43 -7.12 -8.87
C ARG A 38 -1.51 -6.13 -9.27
N ILE A 39 -2.05 -5.36 -8.32
CA ILE A 39 -3.10 -4.35 -8.56
C ILE A 39 -2.58 -3.24 -9.49
N LEU A 40 -1.33 -2.81 -9.32
CA LEU A 40 -0.69 -1.82 -10.19
C LEU A 40 -0.23 -2.40 -11.54
N GLY A 41 -0.27 -3.73 -11.69
CA GLY A 41 0.14 -4.44 -12.90
C GLY A 41 1.66 -4.63 -13.03
N TYR A 42 2.41 -4.53 -11.92
CA TYR A 42 3.84 -4.80 -11.86
C TYR A 42 4.13 -6.26 -11.50
N THR A 43 5.28 -6.75 -11.97
CA THR A 43 5.88 -7.94 -11.37
C THR A 43 6.52 -7.55 -10.04
N ILE A 44 6.45 -8.44 -9.05
CA ILE A 44 7.03 -8.21 -7.71
C ILE A 44 8.52 -7.89 -7.86
N GLY A 45 8.95 -6.75 -7.31
CA GLY A 45 10.33 -6.26 -7.39
C GLY A 45 10.76 -5.70 -8.75
N ALA A 46 9.85 -5.55 -9.71
CA ALA A 46 10.17 -4.92 -11.00
C ALA A 46 10.32 -3.39 -10.91
N VAL A 47 9.78 -2.79 -9.86
CA VAL A 47 9.86 -1.35 -9.60
C VAL A 47 10.13 -1.13 -8.11
N GLU A 48 10.91 -0.10 -7.80
CA GLU A 48 11.11 0.33 -6.42
C GLU A 48 9.83 1.02 -5.92
N PRO A 49 9.22 0.54 -4.82
CA PRO A 49 8.05 1.18 -4.24
C PRO A 49 8.35 2.64 -3.93
N SER A 50 7.53 3.54 -4.46
CA SER A 50 7.62 4.96 -4.17
C SER A 50 6.28 5.63 -4.45
N TYR A 51 6.05 6.77 -3.80
CA TYR A 51 4.86 7.56 -4.07
C TYR A 51 4.76 7.93 -5.56
N GLY A 52 5.90 8.26 -6.18
CA GLY A 52 5.99 8.56 -7.62
C GLY A 52 5.55 7.38 -8.48
N ALA A 53 6.07 6.17 -8.23
CA ALA A 53 5.72 4.98 -9.00
C ALA A 53 4.22 4.62 -8.88
N TRP A 54 3.61 4.85 -7.71
CA TRP A 54 2.16 4.71 -7.54
C TRP A 54 1.38 5.79 -8.30
N ALA A 55 1.78 7.06 -8.13
CA ALA A 55 1.14 8.20 -8.79
C ALA A 55 1.23 8.11 -10.31
N ASP A 56 2.31 7.53 -10.86
CA ASP A 56 2.46 7.33 -12.30
C ASP A 56 1.42 6.35 -12.88
N ARG A 57 0.89 5.46 -12.04
CA ARG A 57 -0.14 4.51 -12.46
C ARG A 57 -1.56 5.00 -12.22
N LEU A 58 -1.74 6.02 -11.37
CA LEU A 58 -3.02 6.70 -11.25
C LEU A 58 -3.41 7.37 -12.57
N HIS A 59 -4.70 7.27 -12.90
CA HIS A 59 -5.27 8.02 -14.00
C HIS A 59 -5.01 9.52 -13.79
N PRO A 60 -4.66 10.28 -14.84
CA PRO A 60 -4.31 11.70 -14.71
C PRO A 60 -5.44 12.55 -14.11
N GLU A 61 -6.69 12.10 -14.22
CA GLU A 61 -7.87 12.73 -13.61
C GLU A 61 -7.91 12.54 -12.08
N ASP A 62 -7.37 11.43 -11.55
CA ASP A 62 -7.25 11.18 -10.12
C ASP A 62 -6.05 11.93 -9.51
N ARG A 63 -5.01 12.24 -10.30
CA ARG A 63 -3.84 13.02 -9.84
C ARG A 63 -4.19 14.47 -9.46
N VAL A 64 -5.25 15.03 -10.04
CA VAL A 64 -5.67 16.43 -9.83
C VAL A 64 -6.44 16.63 -8.52
N ARG A 65 -6.79 15.57 -7.79
CA ARG A 65 -7.63 15.64 -6.58
C ARG A 65 -6.90 15.37 -5.25
N THR A 66 -5.59 15.13 -5.26
CA THR A 66 -4.76 14.95 -4.05
C THR A 66 -3.88 16.17 -3.85
#